data_AF-R9J9K4-F1
#
_entry.id   AF-R9J9K4-F1
#
_cell.length_a   1.000
_cell.length_b   1.000
_cell.length_c   1.000
_cell.angle_alpha   90.00
_cell.angle_beta   90.00
_cell.angle_gamma   90.00
#
_symmetry.space_group_name_H-M   'P 1'
#
loop_
_entity.id
_entity.type
_entity.pdbx_description
1 polymer ?
#
loop_
_entity_poly.entity_id
_entity_poly.type
_entity_poly.pdbx_seq_one_letter_code
_entity_poly.pdbx_strand_id
1 'polypeptide(L)'
;MSNIINGIAKDLKSIPEKLKAKTGNIDKKKLVLMNLPYVLAGYFCDKVACLWRVSPGRDASAKMMEVMAGLEGLFSNPLPSFYPRDLLIGVCCGIALRLAVYFKSKNAKKFRKGVEYGSARWGNEKDIEPYMDSVFENNILLTQTERLMMSGRPREPKYARNKNILVIGGSGSGKTRFFVKPSAPVRAA
;
A
#
# COMPACT_ATOMS: atom_id res chain seq x y z
N MET A 1 34.93 13.97 -21.78
CA MET A 1 33.98 14.78 -20.99
C MET A 1 32.70 15.15 -21.76
N SER A 2 32.78 15.51 -23.05
CA SER A 2 31.61 15.87 -23.89
C SER A 2 30.51 14.80 -23.97
N ASN A 3 30.88 13.52 -24.08
CA ASN A 3 29.90 12.43 -24.22
C ASN A 3 29.07 12.17 -22.95
N ILE A 4 29.64 12.43 -21.76
CA ILE A 4 28.95 12.29 -20.47
C ILE A 4 27.95 13.44 -20.28
N ILE A 5 28.37 14.66 -20.63
CA ILE A 5 27.52 15.86 -20.57
C ILE A 5 26.34 15.73 -21.54
N ASN A 6 26.57 15.20 -22.74
CA ASN A 6 25.51 14.93 -23.73
C ASN A 6 24.53 13.83 -23.25
N GLY A 7 25.02 12.82 -22.54
CA GLY A 7 24.18 11.79 -21.90
C GLY A 7 23.26 12.38 -20.83
N ILE A 8 23.82 13.17 -19.91
CA ILE A 8 23.07 13.84 -18.83
C ILE A 8 22.04 14.82 -19.41
N ALA A 9 22.40 15.59 -20.44
CA ALA A 9 21.48 16.52 -21.10
C ALA A 9 20.31 15.80 -21.79
N LYS A 10 20.56 14.62 -22.37
CA LYS A 10 19.53 13.77 -22.98
C LYS A 10 18.60 13.17 -21.93
N ASP A 11 19.15 12.72 -20.80
CA ASP A 11 18.36 12.20 -19.69
C ASP A 11 17.49 13.29 -19.06
N LEU A 12 18.03 14.49 -18.82
CA LEU A 12 17.27 15.65 -18.30
C LEU A 12 16.11 16.04 -19.22
N LYS A 13 16.30 15.98 -20.55
CA LYS A 13 15.23 16.21 -21.53
C LYS A 13 14.17 15.10 -21.55
N SER A 14 14.52 13.87 -21.17
CA SER A 14 13.57 12.75 -21.09
C SER A 14 12.73 12.73 -19.82
N ILE A 15 13.16 13.40 -18.74
CA ILE A 15 12.42 13.53 -17.47
C ILE A 15 11.01 14.12 -17.68
N PRO A 16 10.83 15.27 -18.37
CA PRO A 16 9.50 15.83 -18.57
C PRO A 16 8.60 14.94 -19.43
N GLU A 17 9.14 14.18 -20.39
CA GLU A 17 8.37 13.20 -21.17
C GLU A 17 7.94 12.00 -20.32
N LYS A 18 8.84 11.46 -19.49
CA LYS A 18 8.53 10.39 -18.53
C LYS A 18 7.50 10.84 -17.49
N LEU A 19 7.59 12.09 -17.03
CA LEU A 19 6.59 12.69 -16.13
C LEU A 19 5.24 12.87 -16.83
N LYS A 20 5.21 13.43 -18.05
CA LYS A 20 3.98 13.55 -18.86
C LYS A 20 3.34 12.19 -19.14
N ALA A 21 4.12 11.16 -19.45
CA ALA A 21 3.63 9.79 -19.65
C ALA A 21 3.03 9.19 -18.37
N LYS A 22 3.63 9.48 -17.20
CA LYS A 22 3.12 9.06 -15.89
C LYS A 22 1.87 9.85 -15.46
N THR A 23 1.74 11.09 -15.92
CA THR A 23 0.59 11.99 -15.66
C THR A 23 -0.57 11.78 -16.63
N GLY A 24 -0.31 11.27 -17.85
CA GLY A 24 -1.30 11.08 -18.91
C GLY A 24 -2.40 10.07 -18.59
N ASN A 25 -2.19 9.20 -17.60
CA ASN A 25 -3.15 8.18 -17.15
C ASN A 25 -3.66 8.42 -15.72
N ILE A 26 -3.72 9.68 -15.28
CA ILE A 26 -4.28 10.05 -13.98
C ILE A 26 -5.70 10.55 -14.18
N ASP A 27 -6.68 9.77 -13.71
CA ASP A 27 -8.07 10.20 -13.61
C ASP A 27 -8.16 11.46 -12.73
N LYS A 28 -8.24 12.64 -13.36
CA LYS A 28 -8.34 13.94 -12.67
C LYS A 28 -9.49 13.95 -11.65
N LYS A 29 -10.62 13.31 -11.99
CA LYS A 29 -11.78 13.14 -11.09
C LYS A 29 -11.42 12.34 -9.83
N LYS A 30 -10.69 11.23 -9.98
CA LYS A 30 -10.24 10.39 -8.87
C LYS A 30 -9.25 11.12 -7.98
N LEU A 31 -8.34 11.90 -8.57
CA LEU A 31 -7.36 12.69 -7.82
C LEU A 31 -8.03 13.80 -7.01
N VAL A 32 -9.01 14.50 -7.59
CA VAL A 32 -9.81 15.51 -6.88
C VAL A 32 -10.59 14.87 -5.75
N LEU A 33 -11.31 13.76 -6.03
CA LEU A 33 -12.09 13.06 -5.02
C LEU A 33 -11.23 12.54 -3.86
N MET A 34 -10.02 12.06 -4.16
CA MET A 34 -9.09 11.57 -3.15
C MET A 34 -8.51 12.69 -2.28
N ASN A 35 -8.36 13.91 -2.82
CA ASN A 35 -7.84 15.05 -2.05
C ASN A 35 -8.94 15.86 -1.33
N LEU A 36 -10.20 15.74 -1.76
CA LEU A 36 -11.36 16.44 -1.22
C LEU A 36 -11.48 16.41 0.32
N PRO A 37 -11.37 15.26 1.02
CA PRO A 37 -11.52 15.25 2.48
C PRO A 37 -10.44 16.06 3.20
N TYR A 38 -9.23 16.16 2.66
CA TYR A 38 -8.14 16.95 3.25
C TYR A 38 -8.36 18.45 3.04
N VAL A 39 -8.90 18.84 1.88
CA VAL A 39 -9.25 20.24 1.58
C VAL A 39 -10.41 20.69 2.45
N LEU A 40 -11.43 19.84 2.63
CA LEU A 40 -12.57 20.13 3.52
C LEU A 40 -12.12 20.26 4.99
N ALA A 41 -11.24 19.36 5.45
CA ALA A 41 -10.68 19.45 6.79
C ALA A 41 -9.87 20.75 6.99
N GLY A 42 -9.04 21.13 6.00
CA GLY A 42 -8.30 22.39 6.04
C GLY A 42 -9.21 23.62 6.04
N TYR A 43 -10.27 23.60 5.22
CA TYR A 43 -11.29 24.66 5.19
C TYR A 43 -12.03 24.81 6.53
N PHE A 44 -12.41 23.69 7.14
CA PHE A 44 -13.05 23.71 8.46
C PHE A 44 -12.12 24.31 9.53
N CYS A 45 -10.86 23.90 9.56
CA CYS A 45 -9.87 24.44 10.50
C CYS A 45 -9.57 25.92 10.27
N ASP A 46 -9.51 26.38 9.02
CA ASP A 46 -9.38 27.80 8.67
C ASP A 46 -10.55 28.63 9.21
N LYS A 47 -11.77 28.13 9.08
CA LYS A 47 -12.98 28.79 9.61
C LYS A 47 -12.99 28.88 11.13
N VAL A 48 -12.62 27.81 11.80
CA VAL A 48 -12.51 27.79 13.27
C VAL A 48 -11.42 28.76 13.73
N ALA A 49 -10.30 28.86 13.02
CA ALA A 49 -9.24 29.83 13.31
C ALA A 49 -9.71 31.28 13.12
N CYS A 50 -10.47 31.57 12.06
CA CYS A 50 -11.08 32.88 11.85
C CYS A 50 -12.06 33.24 12.96
N LEU A 51 -12.90 32.30 13.38
CA LEU A 51 -13.85 32.50 14.47
C LEU A 51 -13.10 32.80 15.78
N TRP A 52 -12.07 32.02 16.10
CA TRP A 52 -11.19 32.24 17.25
C TRP A 52 -10.53 33.63 17.27
N ARG A 53 -10.20 34.15 16.09
CA ARG A 53 -9.63 35.49 15.94
C ARG A 53 -10.66 36.59 16.20
N VAL A 54 -11.90 36.41 15.75
CA VAL A 54 -12.98 37.41 15.86
C VAL A 54 -13.68 37.36 17.23
N SER A 55 -13.66 36.22 17.93
CA SER A 55 -14.30 36.06 19.25
C SER A 55 -13.68 36.97 20.31
N PRO A 56 -14.48 37.80 20.99
CA PRO A 56 -14.02 38.62 22.11
C PRO A 56 -13.84 37.75 23.35
N GLY A 57 -12.63 37.78 23.93
CA GLY A 57 -12.36 37.09 25.18
C GLY A 57 -10.93 37.34 25.65
N ARG A 58 -10.76 37.69 26.93
CA ARG A 58 -9.42 37.87 27.54
C ARG A 58 -8.77 36.53 27.88
N ASP A 59 -9.57 35.54 28.26
CA ASP A 59 -9.12 34.21 28.66
C ASP A 59 -9.40 33.14 27.59
N ALA A 60 -8.54 32.13 27.52
CA ALA A 60 -8.63 31.07 26.52
C ALA A 60 -9.91 30.21 26.65
N SER A 61 -10.40 29.98 27.88
CA SER A 61 -11.64 29.24 28.15
C SER A 61 -12.87 30.01 27.71
N ALA A 62 -12.92 31.32 27.98
CA ALA A 62 -14.01 32.20 27.56
C ALA A 62 -14.07 32.31 26.03
N LYS A 63 -12.91 32.44 25.36
CA LYS A 63 -12.84 32.37 23.90
C LYS A 63 -13.35 31.05 23.34
N MET A 64 -13.03 29.92 23.97
CA MET A 64 -13.50 28.62 23.50
C MET A 64 -15.02 28.48 23.57
N MET A 65 -15.65 28.99 24.63
CA MET A 65 -17.11 29.00 24.76
C MET A 65 -17.77 29.83 23.66
N GLU A 66 -17.23 31.02 23.36
CA GLU A 66 -17.71 31.89 22.28
C GLU A 66 -17.52 31.27 20.89
N VAL A 67 -16.40 30.57 20.65
CA VAL A 67 -16.17 29.84 19.40
C VAL A 67 -17.17 28.69 19.24
N MET A 68 -17.49 27.97 20.33
CA MET A 68 -18.46 26.88 20.29
C MET A 68 -19.88 27.40 20.04
N ALA A 69 -20.25 28.54 20.63
CA ALA A 69 -21.53 29.21 20.37
C ALA A 69 -21.62 29.78 18.96
N GLY A 70 -20.53 30.36 18.44
CA GLY A 70 -20.44 30.90 17.08
C GLY A 70 -20.31 29.85 15.97
N LEU A 71 -20.15 28.57 16.33
CA LEU A 71 -19.97 27.47 15.38
C LEU A 71 -21.22 27.25 14.51
N GLU A 72 -22.41 27.55 15.03
CA GLU A 72 -23.67 27.47 14.27
C GLU A 72 -23.71 28.47 13.10
N GLY A 73 -23.05 29.62 13.24
CA GLY A 73 -22.92 30.65 12.21
C GLY A 73 -21.69 30.49 11.30
N LEU A 74 -20.88 29.45 11.50
CA LEU A 74 -19.57 29.27 10.83
C LEU A 74 -19.70 29.20 9.30
N PHE A 75 -20.81 28.63 8.82
CA PHE A 75 -21.09 28.41 7.39
C PHE A 75 -21.91 29.53 6.75
N SER A 76 -22.35 30.54 7.50
CA SER A 76 -23.14 31.65 6.97
C SER A 76 -22.38 32.44 5.89
N ASN A 77 -21.04 32.47 5.97
CA ASN A 77 -20.18 32.98 4.91
C ASN A 77 -19.41 31.81 4.27
N PRO A 78 -19.64 31.48 2.98
CA PRO A 78 -19.01 30.33 2.34
C PRO A 78 -17.54 30.55 1.94
N LEU A 79 -17.02 31.77 2.09
CA LEU A 79 -15.64 32.11 1.67
C LEU A 79 -14.62 31.86 2.79
N PRO A 80 -13.47 31.23 2.51
CA PRO A 80 -12.39 31.04 3.49
C PRO A 80 -11.83 32.38 4.01
N SER A 81 -11.17 32.34 5.15
CA SER A 81 -10.49 33.50 5.71
C SER A 81 -9.27 33.86 4.85
N PHE A 82 -9.19 35.10 4.38
CA PHE A 82 -8.03 35.60 3.63
C PHE A 82 -6.91 36.09 4.56
N TYR A 83 -6.96 35.77 5.85
CA TYR A 83 -5.90 36.10 6.80
C TYR A 83 -4.76 35.07 6.72
N PRO A 84 -3.49 35.50 6.58
CA PRO A 84 -2.37 34.59 6.41
C PRO A 84 -2.19 33.57 7.53
N ARG A 85 -2.54 33.92 8.78
CA ARG A 85 -2.42 33.03 9.95
C ARG A 85 -3.48 31.93 9.93
N ASP A 86 -4.73 32.28 9.62
CA ASP A 86 -5.85 31.35 9.57
C ASP A 86 -5.65 30.34 8.42
N LEU A 87 -5.21 30.85 7.26
CA LEU A 87 -4.89 30.04 6.09
C LEU A 87 -3.76 29.05 6.37
N LEU A 88 -2.72 29.49 7.08
CA LEU A 88 -1.60 28.64 7.48
C LEU A 88 -2.07 27.51 8.41
N ILE A 89 -2.92 27.82 9.39
CA ILE A 89 -3.52 26.83 10.29
C ILE A 89 -4.34 25.81 9.49
N GLY A 90 -5.18 26.26 8.55
CA GLY A 90 -5.95 25.39 7.66
C GLY A 90 -5.08 24.45 6.83
N VAL A 91 -4.02 24.98 6.19
CA VAL A 91 -3.08 24.19 5.39
C VAL A 91 -2.33 23.17 6.26
N CYS A 92 -1.83 23.57 7.43
CA CYS A 92 -1.15 22.68 8.37
C CYS A 92 -2.06 21.54 8.83
N CYS A 93 -3.32 21.82 9.17
CA CYS A 93 -4.30 20.79 9.54
C CYS A 93 -4.57 19.81 8.39
N GLY A 94 -4.73 20.30 7.17
CA GLY A 94 -4.91 19.43 5.99
C GLY A 94 -3.72 18.50 5.74
N ILE A 95 -2.49 19.03 5.88
CA ILE A 95 -1.26 18.25 5.75
C ILE A 95 -1.14 17.22 6.88
N ALA A 96 -1.40 17.60 8.13
CA ALA A 96 -1.35 16.71 9.27
C ALA A 96 -2.32 15.53 9.14
N LEU A 97 -3.56 15.78 8.68
CA LEU A 97 -4.54 14.73 8.41
C LEU A 97 -4.06 13.78 7.32
N ARG A 98 -3.46 14.32 6.24
CA ARG A 98 -2.87 13.53 5.15
C ARG A 98 -1.73 12.65 5.62
N LEU A 99 -0.85 13.18 6.47
CA LEU A 99 0.24 12.40 7.06
C LEU A 99 -0.30 11.28 7.97
N ALA A 100 -1.27 11.57 8.83
CA ALA A 100 -1.89 10.58 9.71
C ALA A 100 -2.51 9.41 8.92
N VAL A 101 -3.28 9.71 7.86
CA VAL A 101 -3.86 8.69 6.98
C VAL A 101 -2.78 7.92 6.23
N TYR A 102 -1.74 8.60 5.75
CA TYR A 102 -0.62 7.97 5.05
C TYR A 102 0.11 6.96 5.94
N PHE A 103 0.47 7.33 7.17
CA PHE A 103 1.11 6.42 8.12
C PHE A 103 0.22 5.23 8.47
N LYS A 104 -1.08 5.46 8.68
CA LYS A 104 -2.05 4.37 8.94
C LYS A 104 -2.20 3.44 7.74
N SER A 105 -2.21 3.97 6.53
CA SER A 105 -2.32 3.19 5.29
C SER A 105 -1.07 2.35 5.04
N LYS A 106 0.13 2.90 5.26
CA LYS A 106 1.40 2.18 5.11
C LYS A 106 1.60 1.09 6.16
N ASN A 107 1.11 1.32 7.38
CA ASN A 107 1.17 0.35 8.47
C ASN A 107 -0.05 -0.58 8.52
N ALA A 108 -0.91 -0.58 7.50
CA ALA A 108 -2.02 -1.51 7.40
C ALA A 108 -1.49 -2.94 7.20
N LYS A 109 -1.44 -3.71 8.29
CA LYS A 109 -1.12 -5.13 8.26
C LYS A 109 -2.03 -5.84 7.24
N LYS A 110 -1.44 -6.67 6.37
CA LYS A 110 -2.17 -7.44 5.35
C LYS A 110 -2.89 -8.63 6.00
N PHE A 111 -3.99 -8.34 6.70
CA PHE A 111 -4.90 -9.37 7.20
C PHE A 111 -6.01 -9.63 6.18
N ARG A 112 -6.41 -10.90 6.03
CA ARG A 112 -7.66 -11.25 5.35
C ARG A 112 -8.82 -11.00 6.30
N LYS A 113 -9.29 -9.75 6.36
CA LYS A 113 -10.41 -9.35 7.23
C LYS A 113 -11.70 -10.01 6.72
N GLY A 114 -12.47 -10.62 7.63
CA GLY A 114 -13.74 -11.28 7.31
C GLY A 114 -13.60 -12.69 6.72
N VAL A 115 -12.41 -13.27 6.74
CA VAL A 115 -12.16 -14.64 6.29
C VAL A 115 -11.78 -15.48 7.51
N GLU A 116 -12.60 -16.48 7.83
CA GLU A 116 -12.34 -17.38 8.95
C GLU A 116 -11.02 -18.14 8.78
N TYR A 117 -10.43 -18.49 9.93
CA TYR A 117 -9.28 -19.37 9.99
C TYR A 117 -9.67 -20.73 9.38
N GLY A 118 -8.93 -21.20 8.38
CA GLY A 118 -9.27 -22.45 7.69
C GLY A 118 -10.07 -22.31 6.40
N SER A 119 -10.30 -21.09 5.89
CA SER A 119 -10.85 -20.82 4.53
C SER A 119 -10.04 -21.37 3.35
N ALA A 120 -9.03 -22.21 3.59
CA ALA A 120 -8.27 -22.85 2.55
C ALA A 120 -9.18 -23.81 1.76
N ARG A 121 -9.33 -23.56 0.46
CA ARG A 121 -9.99 -24.49 -0.46
C ARG A 121 -8.98 -25.50 -1.00
N TRP A 122 -9.48 -26.67 -1.40
CA TRP A 122 -8.71 -27.57 -2.26
C TRP A 122 -8.38 -26.85 -3.57
N GLY A 123 -7.10 -26.91 -3.94
CA GLY A 123 -6.60 -26.36 -5.21
C GLY A 123 -6.78 -27.38 -6.33
N ASN A 124 -6.85 -26.88 -7.56
CA ASN A 124 -6.78 -27.69 -8.78
C ASN A 124 -5.39 -27.57 -9.41
N GLU A 125 -5.09 -28.40 -10.40
CA GLU A 125 -3.82 -28.38 -11.15
C GLU A 125 -3.47 -26.98 -11.70
N LYS A 126 -4.47 -26.25 -12.23
CA LYS A 126 -4.30 -24.87 -12.72
C LYS A 126 -3.86 -23.88 -11.64
N ASP A 127 -4.18 -24.14 -10.36
CA ASP A 127 -3.78 -23.28 -9.26
C ASP A 127 -2.29 -23.44 -8.93
N ILE A 128 -1.69 -24.61 -9.19
CA ILE A 128 -0.27 -24.91 -8.88
C ILE A 128 0.67 -24.63 -10.06
N GLU A 129 0.18 -24.68 -11.30
CA GLU A 129 0.95 -24.39 -12.54
C GLU A 129 1.93 -23.22 -12.44
N PRO A 130 1.55 -22.01 -11.96
CA PRO A 130 2.47 -20.88 -11.91
C PRO A 130 3.60 -21.04 -10.88
N TYR A 131 3.50 -22.02 -9.98
CA TYR A 131 4.50 -22.35 -8.98
C TYR A 131 5.46 -23.47 -9.44
N MET A 132 5.22 -24.07 -10.61
CA MET A 132 6.07 -25.08 -11.22
C MET A 132 7.09 -24.44 -12.17
N ASP A 133 8.28 -25.02 -12.21
CA ASP A 133 9.27 -24.74 -13.25
C ASP A 133 8.92 -25.55 -14.51
N SER A 134 9.20 -24.98 -15.68
CA SER A 134 9.10 -25.65 -16.97
C SER A 134 9.96 -26.91 -17.07
N VAL A 135 11.09 -26.93 -16.39
CA VAL A 135 12.02 -28.08 -16.36
C VAL A 135 11.63 -28.98 -15.20
N PHE A 136 11.25 -30.23 -15.50
CA PHE A 136 10.71 -31.15 -14.50
C PHE A 136 11.66 -31.38 -13.33
N GLU A 137 12.94 -31.57 -13.62
CA GLU A 137 14.01 -31.88 -12.67
C GLU A 137 14.26 -30.73 -11.68
N ASN A 138 13.86 -29.51 -12.05
CA ASN A 138 13.97 -28.32 -11.20
C ASN A 138 12.76 -28.15 -10.27
N ASN A 139 11.93 -29.17 -10.12
CA ASN A 139 10.77 -29.13 -9.23
C ASN A 139 10.87 -30.17 -8.11
N ILE A 140 10.42 -29.78 -6.92
CA ILE A 140 10.15 -30.70 -5.83
C ILE A 140 8.82 -31.41 -6.10
N LEU A 141 8.83 -32.73 -5.99
CA LEU A 141 7.67 -33.58 -6.20
C LEU A 141 6.84 -33.63 -4.92
N LEU A 142 5.59 -33.15 -4.98
CA LEU A 142 4.64 -33.22 -3.86
C LEU A 142 3.61 -34.31 -4.10
N THR A 143 3.01 -34.31 -5.29
CA THR A 143 2.06 -35.32 -5.76
C THR A 143 2.34 -35.66 -7.23
N GLN A 144 1.42 -36.36 -7.88
CA GLN A 144 1.52 -36.67 -9.31
C GLN A 144 1.44 -35.41 -10.19
N THR A 145 0.54 -34.49 -9.82
CA THR A 145 0.19 -33.25 -10.55
C THR A 145 0.81 -32.01 -9.91
N GLU A 146 0.92 -31.96 -8.58
CA GLU A 146 1.44 -30.81 -7.85
C GLU A 146 2.95 -30.90 -7.62
N ARG A 147 3.65 -29.86 -8.04
CA ARG A 147 5.11 -29.73 -7.89
C ARG A 147 5.46 -28.29 -7.51
N LEU A 148 6.66 -28.09 -6.97
CA LEU A 148 7.11 -26.77 -6.54
C LEU A 148 8.51 -26.47 -7.08
N MET A 149 8.68 -25.35 -7.77
CA MET A 149 9.97 -24.97 -8.32
C MET A 149 11.06 -24.83 -7.24
N MET A 150 12.25 -25.34 -7.55
CA MET A 150 13.44 -25.28 -6.68
C MET A 150 14.16 -23.93 -6.75
N SER A 151 13.86 -23.08 -7.74
CA SER A 151 14.53 -21.79 -7.94
C SER A 151 14.20 -20.78 -6.84
N GLY A 152 15.22 -20.13 -6.26
CA GLY A 152 15.03 -19.15 -5.18
C GLY A 152 14.39 -17.83 -5.62
N ARG A 153 14.40 -17.58 -6.93
CA ARG A 153 13.97 -16.32 -7.54
C ARG A 153 13.16 -16.60 -8.82
N PRO A 154 11.87 -16.92 -8.70
CA PRO A 154 10.98 -16.97 -9.85
C PRO A 154 10.97 -15.62 -10.58
N ARG A 155 10.67 -15.64 -11.89
CA ARG A 155 10.51 -14.42 -12.71
C ARG A 155 9.52 -13.44 -12.08
N GLU A 156 8.47 -13.97 -11.46
CA GLU A 156 7.50 -13.21 -10.71
C GLU A 156 7.63 -13.49 -9.20
N PRO A 157 8.08 -12.51 -8.39
CA PRO A 157 8.28 -12.70 -6.95
C PRO A 157 7.04 -13.15 -6.17
N LYS A 158 5.83 -12.92 -6.70
CA LYS A 158 4.55 -13.33 -6.08
C LYS A 158 4.42 -14.86 -5.95
N TYR A 159 5.08 -15.61 -6.83
CA TYR A 159 5.07 -17.07 -6.86
C TYR A 159 6.21 -17.70 -6.04
N ALA A 160 7.07 -16.89 -5.42
CA ALA A 160 8.06 -17.42 -4.49
C ALA A 160 7.35 -18.04 -3.28
N ARG A 161 7.72 -19.28 -2.95
CA ARG A 161 7.20 -20.03 -1.81
C ARG A 161 8.35 -20.57 -0.97
N ASN A 162 8.05 -20.82 0.31
CA ASN A 162 8.95 -21.56 1.17
C ASN A 162 9.02 -23.01 0.69
N LYS A 163 10.22 -23.57 0.65
CA LYS A 163 10.51 -24.91 0.12
C LYS A 163 10.81 -25.94 1.20
N ASN A 164 10.78 -25.52 2.47
CA ASN A 164 10.89 -26.45 3.58
C ASN A 164 9.61 -27.28 3.62
N ILE A 165 9.74 -28.59 3.42
CA ILE A 165 8.61 -29.53 3.43
C ILE A 165 8.68 -30.36 4.70
N LEU A 166 7.57 -30.38 5.44
CA LEU A 166 7.36 -31.27 6.57
C LEU A 166 6.39 -32.37 6.15
N VAL A 167 6.84 -33.63 6.20
CA VAL A 167 6.00 -34.77 5.84
C VAL A 167 5.49 -35.45 7.10
N ILE A 168 4.16 -35.42 7.28
CA ILE A 168 3.46 -36.05 8.41
C ILE A 168 2.63 -37.22 7.86
N GLY A 169 2.66 -38.35 8.56
CA GLY A 169 1.86 -39.52 8.20
C GLY A 169 2.06 -40.67 9.18
N GLY A 170 1.09 -41.58 9.28
CA GLY A 170 1.13 -42.74 10.18
C GLY A 170 2.29 -43.72 9.90
N SER A 171 2.50 -44.69 10.78
CA SER A 171 3.47 -45.77 10.54
C SER A 171 3.09 -46.56 9.27
N GLY A 172 4.07 -46.97 8.46
CA GLY A 172 3.83 -47.71 7.21
C GLY A 172 3.33 -46.90 6.01
N SER A 173 3.00 -45.60 6.16
CA SER A 173 2.52 -44.72 5.06
C SER A 173 3.52 -44.46 3.92
N GLY A 174 4.74 -45.02 4.00
CA GLY A 174 5.71 -44.94 2.91
C GLY A 174 6.44 -43.60 2.78
N LYS A 175 6.40 -42.71 3.79
CA LYS A 175 7.14 -41.42 3.81
C LYS A 175 8.58 -41.55 3.30
N THR A 176 9.32 -42.54 3.79
CA THR A 176 10.71 -42.77 3.40
C THR A 176 10.84 -43.24 1.94
N ARG A 177 9.95 -44.15 1.50
CA ARG A 177 10.04 -44.76 0.15
C ARG A 177 9.54 -43.83 -0.95
N PHE A 178 8.46 -43.08 -0.71
CA PHE A 178 7.79 -42.27 -1.72
C PHE A 178 8.21 -40.80 -1.73
N PHE A 179 8.65 -40.25 -0.59
CA PHE A 179 9.08 -38.84 -0.54
C PHE A 179 10.60 -38.71 -0.41
N VAL A 180 11.22 -39.40 0.55
CA VAL A 180 12.66 -39.22 0.85
C VAL A 180 13.55 -39.85 -0.22
N LYS A 181 13.36 -41.13 -0.56
CA LYS A 181 14.21 -41.85 -1.53
C LYS A 181 14.24 -41.22 -2.93
N PRO A 182 13.11 -40.79 -3.53
CA PRO A 182 13.13 -40.15 -4.85
C PRO A 182 13.76 -38.75 -4.83
N SER A 183 13.75 -38.08 -3.68
CA SER A 183 14.35 -36.75 -3.51
C SER A 183 15.84 -36.80 -3.16
N ALA A 184 16.34 -37.96 -2.72
CA ALA A 184 17.74 -38.14 -2.38
C ALA A 184 18.57 -38.25 -3.67
N PRO A 185 19.70 -37.55 -3.79
CA PRO A 185 20.61 -37.73 -4.91
C PRO A 185 21.20 -39.13 -4.81
N VAL A 186 20.63 -40.08 -5.56
CA VAL A 186 21.29 -41.35 -5.82
C VAL A 186 22.41 -41.04 -6.79
N ARG A 187 23.60 -40.74 -6.27
CA ARG A 187 24.83 -40.99 -7.03
C ARG A 187 24.79 -42.47 -7.38
N ALA A 188 24.48 -42.78 -8.63
CA ALA A 188 24.90 -44.04 -9.21
C ALA A 188 26.43 -44.00 -9.16
N ALA A 189 26.99 -44.66 -8.14
CA ALA A 189 28.36 -45.14 -8.14
C ALA A 189 28.32 -46.57 -8.69
#